data_AF-A0AAU3QBC7-F1
#
_entry.id   AF-A0AAU3QBC7-F1
#
_cell.length_a   1.000
_cell.length_b   1.000
_cell.length_c   1.000
_cell.angle_alpha   90.00
_cell.angle_beta   90.00
_cell.angle_gamma   90.00
#
_symmetry.space_group_name_H-M   'P 1'
#
loop_
_entity.id
_entity.type
_entity.pdbx_description
1 polymer ?
#
loop_
_entity_poly.entity_id
_entity_poly.type
_entity_poly.pdbx_seq_one_letter_code
_entity_poly.pdbx_strand_id
1 'polypeptide(L)'
;MQPQPDRRADPEVSRLRLAADPPTAPRPDPPPEAEPEPPPEHTVYAAMAEHLADRAMVVANPENHLIAALLTAGHAEAAAVLALVEDTDLQGYLPGVVIALIRHLVDTGQEPTPQEVIVRARGPFDTAPRPTLRTLVDYVSQVYTMGMPVRSWAAASDVVEDAYRRSYGEIGTRMAQMAEAFADVEELEEMTGAAVRQWRAHRARVHELRRRALGAARPVAQLHTPERDAVEDRPHDEPPEEQPPPEQ
;
A
#
# COMPACT_ATOMS: atom_id res chain seq x y z
N MET A 1 52.48 -6.52 -6.38
CA MET A 1 53.21 -5.77 -5.34
C MET A 1 52.80 -4.32 -5.43
N GLN A 2 51.97 -3.84 -4.51
CA GLN A 2 51.60 -2.42 -4.40
C GLN A 2 52.24 -1.85 -3.12
N PRO A 3 52.88 -0.67 -3.18
CA PRO A 3 53.53 -0.06 -2.02
C PRO A 3 52.51 0.70 -1.14
N GLN A 4 52.64 0.52 0.18
CA GLN A 4 51.95 1.30 1.21
C GLN A 4 52.40 2.78 1.21
N PRO A 5 51.50 3.74 1.42
CA PRO A 5 51.88 5.10 1.80
C PRO A 5 52.01 5.26 3.32
N ASP A 6 53.11 5.93 3.67
CA ASP A 6 53.65 6.26 4.99
C ASP A 6 52.70 7.04 5.91
N ARG A 7 52.64 6.61 7.17
CA ARG A 7 52.22 7.40 8.33
C ARG A 7 53.30 8.45 8.63
N ARG A 8 53.01 9.74 8.40
CA ARG A 8 53.82 10.83 8.96
C ARG A 8 53.19 11.36 10.24
N ALA A 9 54.02 11.38 11.27
CA ALA A 9 53.77 11.82 12.63
C ALA A 9 53.71 13.35 12.76
N ASP A 10 52.91 13.81 13.72
CA ASP A 10 52.77 15.19 14.16
C ASP A 10 54.06 15.74 14.79
N PRO A 11 54.40 17.02 14.54
CA PRO A 11 55.40 17.71 15.35
C PRO A 11 54.77 18.40 16.57
N GLU A 12 55.39 18.11 17.71
CA GLU A 12 55.19 18.71 19.02
C GLU A 12 55.23 20.25 18.97
N VAL A 13 54.16 20.89 19.43
CA VAL A 13 54.15 22.33 19.72
C VAL A 13 54.49 22.53 21.20
N SER A 14 55.68 23.08 21.42
CA SER A 14 56.22 23.46 22.72
C SER A 14 55.35 24.50 23.44
N ARG A 15 54.94 24.18 24.67
CA ARG A 15 54.20 25.07 25.57
C ARG A 15 55.17 25.95 26.37
N LEU A 16 55.25 27.24 26.01
CA LEU A 16 55.77 28.29 26.89
C LEU A 16 54.76 28.52 28.03
N ARG A 17 55.15 28.20 29.27
CA ARG A 17 54.36 28.52 30.47
C ARG A 17 54.72 29.94 30.94
N LEU A 18 53.87 30.90 30.60
CA LEU A 18 53.84 32.23 31.21
C LEU A 18 53.11 32.12 32.56
N ALA A 19 53.78 32.49 33.65
CA ALA A 19 53.17 32.56 34.98
C ALA A 19 52.21 33.76 35.02
N ALA A 20 50.90 33.48 34.90
CA ALA A 20 49.82 34.43 35.10
C ALA A 20 49.20 34.18 36.48
N ASP A 21 48.78 35.27 37.13
CA ASP A 21 48.12 35.31 38.44
C ASP A 21 47.00 34.28 38.60
N PRO A 22 46.77 33.75 39.82
CA PRO A 22 45.71 32.77 40.05
C PRO A 22 44.35 33.39 39.68
N PRO A 23 43.60 32.78 38.74
CA PRO A 23 42.27 33.26 38.39
C PRO A 23 41.38 33.15 39.63
N THR A 24 40.80 34.29 40.02
CA THR A 24 39.69 34.32 40.97
C THR A 24 38.63 33.36 40.43
N ALA A 25 38.38 32.27 41.14
CA ALA A 25 37.47 31.24 40.69
C ALA A 25 36.12 31.88 40.32
N PRO A 26 35.61 31.68 39.09
CA PRO A 26 34.30 32.17 38.72
C PRO A 26 33.30 31.57 39.72
N ARG A 27 32.46 32.44 40.31
CA ARG A 27 31.32 31.98 41.11
C ARG A 27 30.56 30.95 40.26
N PRO A 28 30.24 29.76 40.80
CA PRO A 28 29.42 28.81 40.09
C PRO A 28 28.12 29.52 39.73
N ASP A 29 27.80 29.57 38.44
CA ASP A 29 26.51 30.05 37.98
C ASP A 29 25.41 29.28 38.74
N PRO A 30 24.33 29.96 39.17
CA PRO A 30 23.20 29.26 39.76
C PRO A 30 22.79 28.14 38.80
N PRO A 31 22.47 26.94 39.31
CA PRO A 31 22.03 25.84 38.45
C PRO A 31 20.90 26.37 37.55
N PRO A 32 20.94 26.09 36.24
CA PRO A 32 19.89 26.56 35.34
C PRO A 32 18.54 26.16 35.95
N GLU A 33 17.66 27.14 36.13
CA GLU A 33 16.30 26.89 36.63
C GLU A 33 15.73 25.77 35.77
N ALA A 34 15.40 24.65 36.42
CA ALA A 34 14.90 23.47 35.73
C ALA A 34 13.71 23.91 34.87
N GLU A 35 13.84 23.74 33.54
CA GLU A 35 12.75 24.08 32.64
C GLU A 35 11.49 23.37 33.14
N PRO A 36 10.37 24.10 33.31
CA PRO A 36 9.17 23.52 33.87
C PRO A 36 8.76 22.33 33.01
N GLU A 37 8.76 21.12 33.59
CA GLU A 37 8.33 19.92 32.89
C GLU A 37 6.91 20.18 32.34
N PRO A 38 6.67 19.91 31.04
CA PRO A 38 5.38 20.18 30.45
C PRO A 38 4.31 19.39 31.22
N PRO A 39 3.15 20.00 31.48
CA PRO A 39 2.09 19.33 32.24
C PRO A 39 1.71 18.01 31.58
N PRO A 40 1.43 16.95 32.35
CA PRO A 40 1.23 15.58 31.85
C PRO A 40 0.11 15.49 30.80
N GLU A 41 -0.87 16.39 30.82
CA GLU A 41 -1.94 16.47 29.83
C GLU A 41 -1.42 16.79 28.42
N HIS A 42 -0.39 17.65 28.29
CA HIS A 42 0.24 17.95 26.99
C HIS A 42 0.95 16.72 26.41
N THR A 43 1.41 15.79 27.25
CA THR A 43 2.04 14.55 26.80
C THR A 43 1.03 13.57 26.20
N VAL A 44 -0.20 13.53 26.74
CA VAL A 44 -1.28 12.68 26.22
C VAL A 44 -1.79 13.20 24.88
N TYR A 45 -2.05 14.50 24.75
CA TYR A 45 -2.49 15.08 23.48
C TYR A 45 -1.43 14.95 22.38
N ALA A 46 -0.15 15.10 22.72
CA ALA A 46 0.95 14.87 21.78
C ALA A 46 0.98 13.40 21.32
N ALA A 47 0.89 12.44 22.25
CA ALA A 47 0.83 11.01 21.92
C ALA A 47 -0.40 10.64 21.08
N MET A 48 -1.56 11.25 21.36
CA MET A 48 -2.76 11.07 20.54
C MET A 48 -2.60 11.66 19.14
N ALA A 49 -2.00 12.85 19.02
CA ALA A 49 -1.74 13.49 17.73
C ALA A 49 -0.75 12.68 16.88
N GLU A 50 0.33 12.18 17.49
CA GLU A 50 1.29 11.27 16.86
C GLU A 50 0.60 9.99 16.37
N HIS A 51 -0.20 9.35 17.24
CA HIS A 51 -0.96 8.15 16.87
C HIS A 51 -1.94 8.40 15.70
N LEU A 52 -2.60 9.57 15.67
CA LEU A 52 -3.50 9.95 14.58
C LEU A 52 -2.74 10.23 13.29
N ALA A 53 -1.56 10.84 13.36
CA ALA A 53 -0.69 11.09 12.21
C ALA A 53 -0.19 9.77 11.61
N ASP A 54 0.27 8.84 12.45
CA ASP A 54 0.67 7.49 12.03
C ASP A 54 -0.49 6.78 11.34
N ARG A 55 -1.69 6.82 11.93
CA ARG A 55 -2.88 6.22 11.32
C ARG A 55 -3.22 6.87 9.99
N ALA A 56 -3.12 8.19 9.86
CA ALA A 56 -3.38 8.91 8.62
C ALA A 56 -2.37 8.51 7.52
N MET A 57 -1.10 8.33 7.86
CA MET A 57 -0.08 7.87 6.91
C MET A 57 -0.37 6.44 6.42
N VAL A 58 -0.79 5.54 7.32
CA VAL A 58 -1.14 4.16 6.95
C VAL A 58 -2.37 4.13 6.03
N VAL A 59 -3.38 4.97 6.29
CA VAL A 59 -4.57 5.13 5.44
C VAL A 59 -4.26 5.84 4.12
N ALA A 60 -3.24 6.69 4.05
CA ALA A 60 -2.85 7.32 2.80
C ALA A 60 -2.11 6.36 1.85
N ASN A 61 -1.68 5.19 2.32
CA ASN A 61 -0.90 4.25 1.52
C ASN A 61 -1.79 3.40 0.59
N PRO A 62 -1.67 3.53 -0.74
CA PRO A 62 -2.50 2.79 -1.69
C PRO A 62 -2.29 1.26 -1.64
N GLU A 63 -1.11 0.79 -1.22
CA GLU A 63 -0.83 -0.64 -1.09
C GLU A 63 -1.64 -1.27 0.05
N ASN A 64 -1.82 -0.54 1.16
CA ASN A 64 -2.66 -0.99 2.27
C ASN A 64 -4.13 -1.06 1.83
N HIS A 65 -4.60 -0.12 1.00
CA HIS A 65 -5.93 -0.15 0.42
C HIS A 65 -6.11 -1.38 -0.48
N LEU A 66 -5.12 -1.68 -1.32
CA LEU A 66 -5.16 -2.84 -2.19
C LEU A 66 -5.20 -4.14 -1.38
N ILE A 67 -4.36 -4.28 -0.37
CA ILE A 67 -4.33 -5.48 0.49
C ILE A 67 -5.66 -5.64 1.22
N ALA A 68 -6.16 -4.59 1.89
CA ALA A 68 -7.46 -4.64 2.54
C ALA A 68 -8.58 -5.05 1.56
N ALA A 69 -8.51 -4.54 0.32
CA ALA A 69 -9.48 -4.89 -0.70
C ALA A 69 -9.40 -6.37 -1.10
N LEU A 70 -8.19 -6.86 -1.37
CA LEU A 70 -7.95 -8.25 -1.75
C LEU A 70 -8.32 -9.23 -0.64
N LEU A 71 -8.07 -8.88 0.63
CA LEU A 71 -8.42 -9.73 1.79
C LEU A 71 -9.92 -9.99 1.95
N THR A 72 -10.76 -9.18 1.29
CA THR A 72 -12.22 -9.34 1.27
C THR A 72 -12.76 -9.76 -0.10
N ALA A 73 -11.90 -9.84 -1.12
CA ALA A 73 -12.30 -10.20 -2.47
C ALA A 73 -12.44 -11.72 -2.60
N GLY A 74 -13.39 -12.16 -3.42
CA GLY A 74 -13.47 -13.57 -3.81
C GLY A 74 -12.27 -13.98 -4.68
N HIS A 75 -11.97 -15.27 -4.74
CA HIS A 75 -10.83 -15.82 -5.49
C HIS A 75 -10.74 -15.28 -6.94
N ALA A 76 -11.85 -15.30 -7.69
CA ALA A 76 -11.88 -14.86 -9.08
C ALA A 76 -11.59 -13.36 -9.25
N GLU A 77 -12.06 -12.53 -8.33
CA GLU A 77 -11.80 -11.08 -8.35
C GLU A 77 -10.34 -10.80 -8.00
N ALA A 78 -9.83 -11.43 -6.93
CA ALA A 78 -8.44 -11.29 -6.52
C ALA A 78 -7.48 -11.70 -7.65
N ALA A 79 -7.75 -12.83 -8.32
CA ALA A 79 -7.00 -13.28 -9.49
C ALA A 79 -7.00 -12.25 -10.62
N ALA A 80 -8.18 -11.72 -10.96
CA ALA A 80 -8.32 -10.77 -12.05
C ALA A 80 -7.61 -9.43 -11.76
N VAL A 81 -7.59 -8.99 -10.50
CA VAL A 81 -6.88 -7.78 -10.06
C VAL A 81 -5.36 -8.02 -10.07
N LEU A 82 -4.90 -9.13 -9.48
CA LEU A 82 -3.48 -9.47 -9.39
C LEU A 82 -2.82 -9.74 -10.74
N ALA A 83 -3.59 -10.13 -11.76
CA ALA A 83 -3.11 -10.25 -13.13
C ALA A 83 -2.63 -8.90 -13.74
N LEU A 84 -3.00 -7.77 -13.15
CA LEU A 84 -2.64 -6.42 -13.63
C LEU A 84 -1.66 -5.69 -12.70
N VAL A 85 -1.43 -6.19 -11.49
CA VAL A 85 -0.49 -5.63 -10.51
C VAL A 85 0.76 -6.49 -10.49
N GLU A 86 1.91 -5.90 -10.81
CA GLU A 86 3.22 -6.54 -10.82
C GLU A 86 3.95 -6.35 -9.48
N ASP A 87 4.92 -7.19 -9.15
CA ASP A 87 5.71 -7.04 -7.90
C ASP A 87 6.48 -5.73 -7.86
N THR A 88 6.94 -5.25 -9.01
CA THR A 88 7.65 -3.96 -9.14
C THR A 88 6.76 -2.76 -8.91
N ASP A 89 5.43 -2.92 -8.90
CA ASP A 89 4.53 -1.81 -8.59
C ASP A 89 4.53 -1.51 -7.08
N LEU A 90 4.89 -2.49 -6.24
CA LEU A 90 4.93 -2.37 -4.79
C LEU A 90 6.26 -1.78 -4.31
N GLN A 91 6.18 -0.78 -3.44
CA GLN A 91 7.30 -0.13 -2.77
C GLN A 91 7.56 -0.74 -1.39
N GLY A 92 6.48 -1.03 -0.65
CA GLY A 92 6.58 -1.49 0.73
C GLY A 92 6.99 -2.96 0.80
N TYR A 93 7.99 -3.26 1.62
CA TYR A 93 8.44 -4.64 1.85
C TYR A 93 7.33 -5.53 2.44
N LEU A 94 6.64 -5.09 3.50
CA LEU A 94 5.53 -5.85 4.09
C LEU A 94 4.34 -6.00 3.12
N PRO A 95 3.88 -4.95 2.44
CA PRO A 95 2.90 -5.08 1.36
C PRO A 95 3.31 -6.09 0.29
N GLY A 96 4.55 -6.04 -0.18
CA GLY A 96 5.13 -7.00 -1.13
C GLY A 96 5.02 -8.44 -0.68
N VAL A 97 5.42 -8.72 0.57
CA VAL A 97 5.30 -10.05 1.18
C VAL A 97 3.85 -10.52 1.21
N VAL A 98 2.91 -9.66 1.67
CA VAL A 98 1.50 -10.03 1.78
C VAL A 98 0.87 -10.26 0.42
N ILE A 99 1.15 -9.41 -0.58
CA ILE A 99 0.66 -9.62 -1.95
C ILE A 99 1.20 -10.92 -2.55
N ALA A 100 2.47 -11.26 -2.32
CA ALA A 100 3.03 -12.53 -2.78
C ALA A 100 2.38 -13.75 -2.09
N LEU A 101 2.03 -13.66 -0.80
CA LEU A 101 1.23 -14.69 -0.10
C LEU A 101 -0.18 -14.81 -0.69
N ILE A 102 -0.86 -13.68 -0.93
CA ILE A 102 -2.19 -13.62 -1.55
C ILE A 102 -2.14 -14.24 -2.95
N ARG A 103 -1.15 -13.89 -3.78
CA ARG A 103 -0.97 -14.50 -5.11
C ARG A 103 -0.84 -16.00 -5.02
N HIS A 104 -0.02 -16.52 -4.12
CA HIS A 104 0.10 -17.96 -3.94
C HIS A 104 -1.23 -18.61 -3.56
N LEU A 105 -2.00 -18.03 -2.64
CA LEU A 105 -3.33 -18.56 -2.28
C LEU A 105 -4.24 -18.61 -3.52
N VAL A 106 -4.29 -17.50 -4.25
CA VAL A 106 -5.07 -17.38 -5.48
C VAL A 106 -4.62 -18.38 -6.53
N ASP A 107 -3.32 -18.53 -6.80
CA ASP A 107 -2.79 -19.50 -7.77
C ASP A 107 -3.15 -20.96 -7.40
N THR A 108 -3.36 -21.24 -6.11
CA THR A 108 -3.83 -22.54 -5.62
C THR A 108 -5.35 -22.68 -5.54
N GLY A 109 -6.12 -21.69 -6.02
CA GLY A 109 -7.58 -21.71 -6.01
C GLY A 109 -8.21 -21.37 -4.66
N GLN A 110 -7.44 -20.84 -3.72
CA GLN A 110 -7.92 -20.46 -2.38
C GLN A 110 -8.32 -18.98 -2.34
N GLU A 111 -9.28 -18.66 -1.46
CA GLU A 111 -9.66 -17.29 -1.17
C GLU A 111 -8.65 -16.64 -0.23
N PRO A 112 -8.20 -15.41 -0.53
CA PRO A 112 -7.14 -14.75 0.24
C PRO A 112 -7.66 -14.10 1.53
N THR A 113 -8.31 -14.84 2.42
CA THR A 113 -8.78 -14.31 3.70
C THR A 113 -7.60 -13.99 4.64
N PRO A 114 -7.77 -13.10 5.65
CA PRO A 114 -6.72 -12.84 6.64
C PRO A 114 -6.18 -14.13 7.30
N GLN A 115 -7.06 -15.07 7.62
CA GLN A 115 -6.71 -16.34 8.24
C GLN A 115 -5.86 -17.20 7.31
N GLU A 116 -6.26 -17.34 6.04
CA GLU A 116 -5.53 -18.13 5.05
C GLU A 116 -4.15 -17.52 4.75
N VAL A 117 -4.03 -16.20 4.70
CA VAL A 117 -2.73 -15.51 4.55
C VAL A 117 -1.79 -15.84 5.72
N ILE A 118 -2.28 -15.82 6.96
CA ILE A 118 -1.47 -16.14 8.15
C ILE A 118 -1.13 -17.65 8.20
N VAL A 119 -2.06 -18.53 7.83
CA VAL A 119 -1.79 -19.97 7.72
C VAL A 119 -0.71 -20.22 6.68
N ARG A 120 -0.81 -19.59 5.51
CA ARG A 120 0.18 -19.69 4.43
C ARG A 120 1.55 -19.18 4.87
N ALA A 121 1.59 -18.08 5.62
CA ALA A 121 2.82 -17.49 6.14
C ALA A 121 3.58 -18.38 7.14
N ARG A 122 2.92 -19.39 7.75
CA ARG A 122 3.59 -20.39 8.61
C ARG A 122 4.36 -21.43 7.80
N GLY A 123 3.95 -21.68 6.56
CA GLY A 123 4.57 -22.67 5.67
C GLY A 123 5.89 -22.21 5.05
N PRO A 124 6.48 -23.02 4.15
CA PRO A 124 7.61 -22.63 3.32
C PRO A 124 7.22 -21.47 2.40
N PHE A 125 7.98 -20.38 2.43
CA PHE A 125 7.73 -19.19 1.62
C PHE A 125 9.06 -18.52 1.29
N ASP A 126 9.34 -18.39 0.00
CA ASP A 126 10.62 -17.90 -0.52
C ASP A 126 10.60 -16.37 -0.60
N THR A 127 10.79 -15.72 0.55
CA THR A 127 11.04 -14.28 0.59
C THR A 127 12.14 -13.98 1.61
N ALA A 128 13.17 -13.28 1.15
CA ALA A 128 14.34 -12.90 1.93
C ALA A 128 14.51 -11.37 1.93
N PRO A 129 14.63 -10.72 3.10
CA PRO A 129 14.47 -11.30 4.43
C PRO A 129 13.03 -11.81 4.63
N ARG A 130 12.83 -12.76 5.55
CA ARG A 130 11.48 -13.24 5.90
C ARG A 130 10.98 -12.45 7.12
N PRO A 131 9.79 -11.83 7.06
CA PRO A 131 9.27 -11.13 8.24
C PRO A 131 8.84 -12.16 9.29
N THR A 132 8.90 -11.76 10.56
CA THR A 132 8.42 -12.63 11.64
C THR A 132 6.92 -12.85 11.51
N LEU A 133 6.42 -14.01 11.92
CA LEU A 133 4.99 -14.30 11.89
C LEU A 133 4.19 -13.27 12.70
N ARG A 134 4.73 -12.82 13.84
CA ARG A 134 4.10 -11.77 14.66
C ARG A 134 3.95 -10.48 13.86
N THR A 135 5.00 -10.02 13.19
CA THR A 135 4.97 -8.81 12.35
C THR A 135 3.91 -8.91 11.26
N LEU A 136 3.78 -10.07 10.60
CA LEU A 136 2.75 -10.30 9.59
C LEU A 136 1.34 -10.31 10.17
N VAL A 137 1.13 -10.95 11.31
CA VAL A 137 -0.17 -10.98 12.00
C VAL A 137 -0.59 -9.57 12.40
N ASP A 138 0.32 -8.79 13.00
CA ASP A 138 0.05 -7.42 13.43
C ASP A 138 -0.29 -6.54 12.22
N TYR A 139 0.49 -6.64 11.13
CA TYR A 139 0.28 -5.87 9.90
C TYR A 139 -1.03 -6.23 9.19
N VAL A 140 -1.31 -7.52 8.95
CA VAL A 140 -2.55 -7.97 8.28
C VAL A 140 -3.77 -7.58 9.11
N SER A 141 -3.69 -7.73 10.44
CA SER A 141 -4.78 -7.34 11.34
C SER A 141 -5.05 -5.83 11.30
N GLN A 142 -3.99 -5.02 11.32
CA GLN A 142 -4.09 -3.57 11.20
C GLN A 142 -4.72 -3.17 9.86
N VAL A 143 -4.21 -3.71 8.75
CA VAL A 143 -4.71 -3.43 7.39
C VAL A 143 -6.19 -3.78 7.24
N TYR A 144 -6.59 -4.96 7.70
CA TYR A 144 -7.95 -5.45 7.60
C TYR A 144 -8.95 -4.66 8.48
N THR A 145 -8.54 -4.22 9.67
CA THR A 145 -9.44 -3.57 10.65
C THR A 145 -9.52 -2.05 10.53
N MET A 146 -8.77 -1.42 9.63
CA MET A 146 -8.80 0.03 9.47
C MET A 146 -10.13 0.60 8.96
N GLY A 147 -11.05 -0.25 8.47
CA GLY A 147 -12.38 0.18 8.01
C GLY A 147 -12.35 0.98 6.72
N MET A 148 -11.35 0.73 5.87
CA MET A 148 -11.13 1.45 4.62
C MET A 148 -12.17 1.01 3.58
N PRO A 149 -12.65 1.91 2.70
CA PRO A 149 -13.57 1.52 1.64
C PRO A 149 -12.91 0.52 0.70
N VAL A 150 -13.48 -0.67 0.63
CA VAL A 150 -12.98 -1.79 -0.17
C VAL A 150 -13.38 -1.61 -1.63
N ARG A 151 -12.41 -1.23 -2.47
CA ARG A 151 -12.60 -1.10 -3.93
C ARG A 151 -11.36 -1.63 -4.65
N SER A 152 -11.30 -2.95 -4.81
CA SER A 152 -10.15 -3.70 -5.36
C SER A 152 -9.56 -3.07 -6.63
N TRP A 153 -10.39 -2.79 -7.64
CA TRP A 153 -9.97 -2.19 -8.91
C TRP A 153 -9.44 -0.76 -8.78
N ALA A 154 -10.05 0.06 -7.92
CA ALA A 154 -9.62 1.43 -7.69
C ALA A 154 -8.30 1.46 -6.93
N ALA A 155 -8.19 0.67 -5.85
CA ALA A 155 -6.97 0.56 -5.07
C ALA A 155 -5.79 0.03 -5.91
N ALA A 156 -6.04 -0.97 -6.77
CA ALA A 156 -5.04 -1.45 -7.72
C ALA A 156 -4.62 -0.36 -8.72
N SER A 157 -5.56 0.44 -9.24
CA SER A 157 -5.23 1.58 -10.11
C SER A 157 -4.31 2.58 -9.41
N ASP A 158 -4.58 2.88 -8.14
CA ASP A 158 -3.78 3.85 -7.37
C ASP A 158 -2.35 3.33 -7.16
N VAL A 159 -2.18 2.05 -6.84
CA VAL A 159 -0.85 1.40 -6.71
C VAL A 159 -0.06 1.47 -8.02
N VAL A 160 -0.68 1.08 -9.14
CA VAL A 160 0.02 1.07 -10.45
C VAL A 160 0.31 2.51 -10.92
N GLU A 161 -0.55 3.47 -10.61
CA GLU A 161 -0.29 4.89 -10.91
C GLU A 161 0.86 5.45 -10.08
N ASP A 162 0.96 5.10 -8.79
CA ASP A 162 2.09 5.50 -7.96
C ASP A 162 3.40 4.89 -8.47
N ALA A 163 3.41 3.59 -8.77
CA ALA A 163 4.54 2.91 -9.40
C ALA A 163 4.99 3.57 -10.71
N TYR A 164 4.03 3.97 -11.55
CA TYR A 164 4.30 4.70 -12.79
C TYR A 164 5.00 6.04 -12.54
N ARG A 165 4.53 6.82 -11.56
CA ARG A 165 5.16 8.11 -11.17
C ARG A 165 6.57 7.89 -10.60
N ARG A 166 6.75 6.86 -9.78
CA ARG A 166 8.05 6.49 -9.19
C ARG A 166 9.05 6.09 -10.26
N SER A 167 8.65 5.20 -11.18
CA SER A 167 9.46 4.79 -12.33
C SER A 167 9.93 5.98 -13.16
N TYR A 168 9.05 6.96 -13.39
CA TYR A 168 9.42 8.19 -14.12
C TYR A 168 10.53 8.97 -13.40
N GLY A 169 10.41 9.16 -12.08
CA GLY A 169 11.40 9.86 -11.27
C GLY A 169 12.74 9.14 -11.20
N GLU A 170 12.74 7.81 -11.00
CA GLU A 170 13.94 6.99 -10.91
C GLU A 170 14.72 6.96 -12.23
N ILE A 171 14.01 6.72 -13.34
CA ILE A 171 14.61 6.69 -14.69
C ILE A 171 15.14 8.08 -15.07
N GLY A 172 14.37 9.14 -14.82
CA GLY A 172 14.80 10.52 -15.10
C GLY A 172 16.07 10.89 -14.33
N THR A 173 16.15 10.51 -13.05
CA THR A 173 17.36 10.71 -12.23
C THR A 173 18.55 9.95 -12.80
N ARG A 174 18.35 8.70 -13.19
CA ARG A 174 19.42 7.88 -13.80
C ARG A 174 19.89 8.45 -15.15
N MET A 175 18.98 8.96 -15.99
CA MET A 175 19.33 9.64 -17.26
C MET A 175 20.21 10.86 -17.00
N ALA A 176 19.83 11.68 -16.01
CA ALA A 176 20.61 12.86 -15.63
C ALA A 176 22.02 12.47 -15.14
N GLN A 177 22.12 11.44 -14.31
CA GLN A 177 23.41 10.91 -13.84
C GLN A 177 24.27 10.36 -14.98
N MET A 178 23.68 9.66 -15.95
CA MET A 178 24.39 9.19 -17.14
C MET A 178 24.91 10.34 -17.99
N ALA A 179 24.10 11.38 -18.21
CA ALA A 179 24.52 12.56 -18.95
C ALA A 179 25.67 13.31 -18.23
N GLU A 180 25.62 13.44 -16.90
CA GLU A 180 26.70 14.03 -16.09
C GLU A 180 27.98 13.20 -16.14
N ALA A 181 27.84 11.87 -16.23
CA ALA A 181 28.96 10.93 -16.42
C ALA A 181 29.47 10.87 -17.87
N PHE A 182 28.99 11.75 -18.76
CA PHE A 182 29.35 11.79 -20.18
C PHE A 182 29.10 10.46 -20.92
N ALA A 183 27.99 9.78 -20.60
CA ALA A 183 27.53 8.63 -21.37
C ALA A 183 27.32 8.99 -22.85
N ASP A 184 27.51 8.01 -23.73
CA ASP A 184 27.33 8.21 -25.18
C ASP A 184 25.87 8.52 -25.51
N VAL A 185 25.65 9.25 -26.60
CA VAL A 185 24.29 9.66 -27.03
C VAL A 185 23.43 8.43 -27.30
N GLU A 186 24.01 7.39 -27.91
CA GLU A 186 23.34 6.14 -28.22
C GLU A 186 22.85 5.41 -26.96
N GLU A 187 23.59 5.45 -25.86
CA GLU A 187 23.18 4.85 -24.58
C GLU A 187 22.01 5.60 -23.96
N LEU A 188 22.03 6.94 -24.01
CA LEU A 188 20.93 7.79 -23.54
C LEU A 188 19.66 7.57 -24.39
N GLU A 189 19.81 7.41 -25.71
CA GLU A 189 18.70 7.10 -26.62
C GLU A 189 18.13 5.70 -26.36
N GLU A 190 18.97 4.69 -26.15
CA GLU A 190 18.55 3.34 -25.83
C GLU A 190 17.75 3.30 -24.52
N MET A 191 18.29 3.92 -23.47
CA MET A 191 17.62 4.01 -22.18
C MET A 191 16.28 4.77 -22.29
N THR A 192 16.25 5.86 -23.05
CA THR A 192 15.01 6.62 -23.29
C THR A 192 13.98 5.79 -24.03
N GLY A 193 14.40 5.06 -25.07
CA GLY A 193 13.54 4.15 -25.81
C GLY A 193 12.95 3.05 -24.93
N ALA A 194 13.77 2.44 -24.06
CA ALA A 194 13.33 1.43 -23.10
C ALA A 194 12.32 2.00 -22.09
N ALA A 195 12.63 3.15 -21.51
CA ALA A 195 11.76 3.85 -20.57
C ALA A 195 10.38 4.18 -21.17
N VAL A 196 10.34 4.72 -22.39
CA VAL A 196 9.07 5.06 -23.07
C VAL A 196 8.22 3.82 -23.31
N ARG A 197 8.82 2.67 -23.66
CA ARG A 197 8.08 1.41 -23.82
C ARG A 197 7.49 0.95 -22.49
N GLN A 198 8.28 0.98 -21.42
CA GLN A 198 7.82 0.64 -20.07
C GLN A 198 6.66 1.56 -19.63
N TRP A 199 6.81 2.88 -19.77
CA TRP A 199 5.77 3.86 -19.43
C TRP A 199 4.46 3.68 -20.19
N ARG A 200 4.54 3.32 -21.49
CA ARG A 200 3.35 2.97 -22.28
C ARG A 200 2.65 1.73 -21.73
N ALA A 201 3.40 0.70 -21.32
CA ALA A 201 2.84 -0.49 -20.69
C ALA A 201 2.14 -0.16 -19.36
N HIS A 202 2.79 0.59 -18.46
CA HIS A 202 2.15 1.06 -17.21
C HIS A 202 0.87 1.84 -17.49
N ARG A 203 0.91 2.80 -18.43
CA ARG A 203 -0.28 3.61 -18.76
C ARG A 203 -1.44 2.76 -19.29
N ALA A 204 -1.16 1.73 -20.09
CA ALA A 204 -2.18 0.80 -20.55
C ALA A 204 -2.80 0.01 -19.37
N ARG A 205 -1.97 -0.46 -18.43
CA ARG A 205 -2.44 -1.15 -17.20
C ARG A 205 -3.32 -0.24 -16.33
N VAL A 206 -2.91 1.00 -16.08
CA VAL A 206 -3.72 1.99 -15.33
C VAL A 206 -5.07 2.23 -16.01
N HIS A 207 -5.09 2.40 -17.34
CA HIS A 207 -6.35 2.60 -18.06
C HIS A 207 -7.29 1.40 -17.96
N GLU A 208 -6.75 0.17 -18.05
CA GLU A 208 -7.54 -1.04 -17.84
C GLU A 208 -8.16 -1.08 -16.43
N LEU A 209 -7.34 -0.85 -15.40
CA LEU A 209 -7.79 -0.85 -14.01
C LEU A 209 -8.87 0.21 -13.75
N ARG A 210 -8.69 1.44 -14.25
CA ARG A 210 -9.69 2.51 -14.14
C ARG A 210 -10.98 2.16 -14.88
N ARG A 211 -10.89 1.58 -16.07
CA ARG A 211 -12.07 1.15 -16.83
C ARG A 211 -12.87 0.11 -16.04
N ARG A 212 -12.20 -0.87 -15.41
CA ARG A 212 -12.86 -1.87 -14.57
C ARG A 212 -13.42 -1.28 -13.27
N ALA A 213 -12.71 -0.35 -12.64
CA ALA A 213 -13.21 0.37 -11.47
C ALA A 213 -14.51 1.13 -11.76
N LEU A 214 -14.57 1.82 -12.90
CA LEU A 214 -15.78 2.51 -13.36
C LEU A 214 -16.91 1.53 -13.72
N GLY A 215 -16.57 0.39 -14.33
CA GLY A 215 -17.53 -0.67 -14.65
C GLY A 215 -18.14 -1.30 -13.39
N ALA A 216 -17.33 -1.59 -12.38
CA ALA A 216 -17.75 -2.15 -11.09
C ALA A 216 -18.57 -1.16 -10.25
N ALA A 217 -18.30 0.15 -10.39
CA ALA A 217 -19.08 1.20 -9.71
C ALA A 217 -20.47 1.42 -10.32
N ARG A 218 -20.75 0.90 -11.52
CA ARG A 218 -22.06 1.02 -12.15
C ARG A 218 -23.01 0.04 -11.45
N PRO A 219 -24.04 0.51 -10.72
CA PRO A 219 -24.92 -0.39 -10.00
C PRO A 219 -25.63 -1.32 -10.98
N VAL A 220 -25.90 -2.56 -10.54
CA VAL A 220 -26.79 -3.54 -11.19
C VAL A 220 -28.25 -3.04 -11.11
N ALA A 221 -28.49 -1.77 -11.44
CA ALA A 221 -29.81 -1.14 -11.49
C ALA A 221 -30.59 -1.53 -12.77
N GLN A 222 -30.12 -2.51 -13.53
CA GLN A 222 -30.73 -2.95 -14.79
C GLN A 222 -31.29 -4.38 -14.78
N LEU A 223 -31.35 -5.07 -13.62
CA LEU A 223 -31.94 -6.42 -13.54
C LEU A 223 -33.22 -6.53 -12.70
N HIS A 224 -33.74 -5.43 -12.15
CA HIS A 224 -35.16 -5.36 -11.83
C HIS A 224 -35.92 -4.78 -13.03
N THR A 225 -36.09 -5.63 -14.05
CA THR A 225 -37.36 -5.58 -14.78
C THR A 225 -38.39 -5.99 -13.73
N PRO A 226 -39.28 -5.09 -13.26
CA PRO A 226 -40.42 -5.56 -12.49
C PRO A 226 -41.10 -6.57 -13.39
N GLU A 227 -41.10 -7.82 -12.94
CA GLU A 227 -42.01 -8.85 -13.40
C GLU A 227 -43.36 -8.15 -13.43
N ARG A 228 -43.79 -7.78 -14.64
CA ARG A 228 -45.11 -7.20 -14.85
C ARG A 228 -46.01 -8.32 -14.40
N ASP A 229 -46.56 -8.17 -13.20
CA ASP A 229 -47.73 -8.89 -12.74
C ASP A 229 -48.70 -8.89 -13.92
N ALA A 230 -48.74 -10.04 -14.59
CA ALA A 230 -49.85 -10.44 -15.41
C ALA A 230 -50.99 -10.63 -14.42
N VAL A 231 -51.59 -9.51 -14.03
CA VAL A 231 -52.97 -9.46 -13.58
C VAL A 231 -53.78 -9.87 -14.80
N GLU A 232 -53.90 -11.19 -14.99
CA GLU A 232 -54.99 -11.77 -15.78
C GLU A 232 -56.28 -11.38 -15.07
N ASP A 233 -56.81 -10.27 -15.57
CA ASP A 233 -58.21 -9.92 -15.74
C ASP A 233 -59.12 -11.15 -15.62
N ARG A 234 -59.60 -11.44 -14.40
CA ARG A 234 -60.68 -12.40 -14.17
C ARG A 234 -61.99 -11.65 -14.40
N PRO A 235 -62.77 -11.94 -15.45
CA PRO A 235 -64.12 -11.41 -15.55
C PRO A 235 -65.00 -12.03 -14.46
N HIS A 236 -65.64 -11.15 -13.70
CA HIS A 236 -66.74 -11.46 -12.81
C HIS A 236 -67.99 -11.88 -13.60
N ASP A 237 -68.85 -12.64 -12.89
CA ASP A 237 -70.25 -12.96 -13.15
C ASP A 237 -70.61 -14.17 -14.02
N GLU A 238 -70.95 -15.27 -13.35
CA GLU A 238 -72.17 -16.02 -13.67
C GLU A 238 -72.75 -16.66 -12.38
N PRO A 239 -74.05 -16.45 -12.04
CA PRO A 239 -74.69 -17.01 -10.86
C PRO A 239 -75.08 -18.49 -11.03
N PRO A 240 -75.32 -19.24 -9.94
CA PRO A 240 -75.54 -20.69 -10.01
C PRO A 240 -76.93 -21.05 -10.51
N GLU A 241 -77.01 -21.84 -11.57
CA GLU A 241 -78.24 -22.52 -12.00
C GLU A 241 -78.65 -23.60 -11.00
N GLU A 242 -79.86 -23.44 -10.48
CA GLU A 242 -80.57 -24.32 -9.56
C GLU A 242 -81.03 -25.58 -10.31
N GLN A 243 -80.38 -26.73 -10.07
CA GLN A 243 -80.85 -28.03 -10.60
C GLN A 243 -81.88 -28.66 -9.63
N PRO A 244 -83.11 -28.97 -10.09
CA PRO A 244 -84.07 -29.73 -9.31
C PRO A 244 -83.69 -31.22 -9.25
N PRO A 245 -84.10 -31.95 -8.19
CA PRO A 245 -83.75 -33.36 -8.01
C PRO A 245 -84.61 -34.26 -8.91
N PRO A 246 -84.07 -35.34 -9.50
CA PRO A 246 -84.90 -36.38 -10.08
C PRO A 246 -85.39 -37.34 -8.98
N GLU A 247 -86.71 -37.45 -8.90
CA GLU A 247 -87.46 -38.51 -8.22
C GLU A 247 -87.29 -39.85 -8.96
N GLN A 248 -87.08 -40.91 -8.16
CA GLN A 248 -87.36 -42.34 -8.35
C GLN A 248 -87.09 -43.03 -9.70
#